data_AF-A0A8H8WWU2-F1
#
_entry.id   AF-A0A8H8WWU2-F1
#
_cell.length_a   1.000
_cell.length_b   1.000
_cell.length_c   1.000
_cell.angle_alpha   90.00
_cell.angle_beta   90.00
_cell.angle_gamma   90.00
#
_symmetry.space_group_name_H-M   'P 1'
#
loop_
_entity.id
_entity.type
_entity.pdbx_description
1 polymer ?
#
loop_
_entity_poly.entity_id
_entity_poly.type
_entity_poly.pdbx_seq_one_letter_code
_entity_poly.pdbx_strand_id
1 'polypeptide(L)'
;MGVDFFASQRAARRSACEDRSSPEGHPHLAAVIRSVVERHAESGLGSIDRRSPPRDWDRLIAQVQTAARIVEETDAEIRRREAQARSLLRSAHKRLDEARQRIDEAEERARRIETGADARVAAAEERARQAEDAARSALAWLQRANRPEQARSPDEPAVVIPPLPPVLRRVA
;
A
#
# COMPACT_ATOMS: atom_id res chain seq x y z
N MET A 1 -24.76 -0.94 8.67
CA MET A 1 -24.81 -2.18 9.48
C MET A 1 -24.01 -3.26 8.75
N GLY A 2 -22.68 -3.20 8.84
CA GLY A 2 -21.80 -4.15 8.15
C GLY A 2 -21.59 -5.38 9.01
N VAL A 3 -22.03 -6.54 8.54
CA VAL A 3 -21.83 -7.81 9.26
C VAL A 3 -20.37 -8.20 9.10
N ASP A 4 -19.62 -8.21 10.21
CA ASP A 4 -18.21 -8.60 10.19
C ASP A 4 -18.07 -10.04 9.69
N PHE A 5 -17.60 -10.19 8.45
CA PHE A 5 -17.33 -11.47 7.79
C PHE A 5 -16.45 -12.39 8.66
N PHE A 6 -15.53 -11.80 9.42
CA PHE A 6 -14.67 -12.53 10.35
C PHE A 6 -15.38 -12.99 11.62
N ALA A 7 -16.43 -12.30 12.07
CA ALA A 7 -17.28 -12.76 13.17
C ALA A 7 -18.12 -13.97 12.72
N SER A 8 -18.65 -13.94 11.50
CA SER A 8 -19.38 -15.07 10.89
C SER A 8 -18.50 -16.33 10.77
N GLN A 9 -17.25 -16.18 10.31
CA GLN A 9 -16.32 -17.33 10.23
C GLN A 9 -15.93 -17.90 11.60
N ARG A 10 -15.86 -17.08 12.66
CA ARG A 10 -15.61 -17.57 14.03
C ARG A 10 -16.81 -18.32 14.60
N ALA A 11 -18.03 -17.84 14.31
CA ALA A 11 -19.26 -18.52 14.72
C ALA A 11 -19.41 -19.89 14.01
N ALA A 12 -19.14 -19.96 12.71
CA ALA A 12 -19.20 -21.19 11.93
C ALA A 12 -18.23 -22.28 12.44
N ARG A 13 -17.04 -21.90 12.92
CA ARG A 13 -16.07 -22.84 13.51
C ARG A 13 -16.48 -23.37 14.87
N ARG A 14 -17.26 -22.60 15.64
CA ARG A 14 -17.73 -22.99 16.98
C ARG A 14 -18.88 -24.01 16.88
N SER A 15 -19.80 -23.80 15.93
CA SER A 15 -20.87 -24.76 15.64
C SER A 15 -20.35 -26.10 15.08
N ALA A 16 -19.22 -26.09 14.36
CA ALA A 16 -18.60 -27.32 13.86
C ALA A 16 -17.95 -28.21 14.95
N CYS A 17 -17.86 -27.74 16.20
CA CYS A 17 -17.32 -28.52 17.30
C CYS A 17 -18.38 -29.26 18.14
N GLU A 18 -19.66 -28.95 17.98
CA GLU A 18 -20.73 -29.52 18.84
C GLU A 18 -21.39 -30.78 18.28
N ASP A 19 -21.02 -31.24 17.08
CA ASP A 19 -21.62 -32.41 16.43
C ASP A 19 -20.68 -33.65 16.44
N ARG A 20 -19.98 -33.88 17.56
CA ARG A 20 -19.06 -35.02 17.75
C ARG A 20 -19.73 -36.29 18.32
N SER A 21 -20.96 -36.57 17.91
CA SER A 21 -21.65 -37.82 18.27
C SER A 21 -22.10 -38.61 17.04
N SER A 22 -21.26 -38.64 16.00
CA SER A 22 -21.38 -39.61 14.91
C SER A 22 -20.23 -40.60 14.99
N PRO A 23 -20.45 -41.90 14.73
CA PRO A 23 -19.42 -42.92 14.85
C PRO A 23 -18.22 -42.50 14.00
N GLU A 24 -17.04 -42.41 14.59
CA GLU A 24 -15.77 -42.22 13.90
C GLU A 24 -15.52 -43.42 12.97
N GLY A 25 -16.24 -43.48 11.85
CA GLY A 25 -15.89 -44.29 10.71
C GLY A 25 -14.65 -43.65 10.13
N HIS A 26 -13.48 -44.16 10.54
CA HIS A 26 -12.17 -43.66 10.12
C HIS A 26 -12.20 -43.27 8.64
N PRO A 27 -12.09 -41.97 8.27
CA PRO A 27 -12.22 -41.53 6.88
C PRO A 27 -11.17 -42.20 5.98
N HIS A 28 -10.03 -42.55 6.58
CA HIS A 28 -8.98 -43.36 6.00
C HIS A 28 -9.48 -44.77 5.63
N LEU A 29 -10.21 -45.46 6.51
CA LEU A 29 -10.80 -46.77 6.24
C LEU A 29 -11.82 -46.68 5.09
N ALA A 30 -12.67 -45.64 5.07
CA ALA A 30 -13.64 -45.45 3.99
C ALA A 30 -12.97 -45.21 2.63
N ALA A 31 -11.84 -44.49 2.60
CA ALA A 31 -11.04 -44.28 1.39
C ALA A 31 -10.36 -45.57 0.91
N VAL A 32 -9.80 -46.35 1.84
CA VAL A 32 -9.19 -47.66 1.54
C VAL A 32 -10.23 -48.63 1.00
N ILE A 33 -11.41 -48.73 1.63
CA ILE A 33 -12.51 -49.59 1.14
C ILE A 33 -12.92 -49.19 -0.28
N ARG A 34 -13.06 -47.90 -0.57
CA ARG A 34 -13.40 -47.41 -1.92
C ARG A 34 -12.34 -47.79 -2.95
N SER A 35 -11.06 -47.57 -2.62
CA SER A 35 -9.95 -47.92 -3.51
C SER A 35 -9.85 -49.42 -3.79
N VAL A 36 -10.13 -50.26 -2.79
CA VAL A 36 -10.20 -51.72 -2.95
C VAL A 36 -11.36 -52.11 -3.87
N VAL A 37 -12.54 -51.51 -3.69
CA VAL A 37 -13.72 -51.77 -4.54
C VAL A 37 -13.48 -51.39 -6.00
N GLU A 38 -12.88 -50.23 -6.26
CA GLU A 38 -12.54 -49.78 -7.62
C GLU A 38 -11.53 -50.73 -8.27
N ARG A 39 -10.48 -51.12 -7.55
CA ARG A 39 -9.44 -52.02 -8.06
C ARG A 39 -9.93 -53.46 -8.25
N HIS A 40 -10.88 -53.89 -7.43
CA HIS A 40 -11.52 -55.20 -7.56
C HIS A 40 -12.41 -55.24 -8.81
N ALA A 41 -13.14 -54.15 -9.10
CA ALA A 41 -13.92 -53.99 -10.33
C ALA A 41 -13.03 -54.00 -11.59
N GLU A 42 -11.87 -53.34 -11.55
CA GLU A 42 -10.89 -53.35 -12.65
C GLU A 42 -10.21 -54.71 -12.85
N SER A 43 -10.04 -55.50 -11.77
CA SER A 43 -9.38 -56.81 -11.81
C SER A 43 -10.25 -57.92 -12.42
N GLY A 44 -11.50 -57.63 -12.80
CA GLY A 44 -12.43 -58.61 -13.39
C GLY A 44 -12.81 -59.76 -12.44
N LEU A 45 -12.57 -59.60 -11.14
CA LEU A 45 -12.97 -60.57 -10.13
C LEU A 45 -14.48 -60.37 -9.89
N GLY A 46 -15.30 -61.19 -10.54
CA GLY A 46 -16.74 -61.19 -10.34
C GLY A 46 -17.11 -61.35 -8.86
N SER A 47 -18.25 -60.76 -8.49
CA SER A 47 -18.89 -60.79 -7.17
C SER A 47 -18.44 -62.00 -6.34
N ILE A 48 -17.69 -61.75 -5.26
CA ILE A 48 -17.24 -62.78 -4.31
C ILE A 48 -18.49 -63.55 -3.84
N ASP A 49 -18.72 -64.71 -4.45
CA ASP A 49 -19.79 -65.62 -4.02
C ASP A 49 -19.45 -66.06 -2.60
N ARG A 50 -20.39 -65.89 -1.67
CA ARG A 50 -20.22 -66.19 -0.23
C ARG A 50 -19.94 -67.69 0.04
N ARG A 51 -19.86 -68.51 -1.02
CA ARG A 51 -19.61 -69.95 -1.01
C ARG A 51 -18.27 -70.38 -1.64
N SER A 52 -17.42 -69.46 -2.08
CA SER A 52 -16.11 -69.81 -2.67
C SER A 52 -15.02 -70.10 -1.61
N PRO A 53 -14.07 -71.03 -1.85
CA PRO A 53 -13.20 -71.61 -0.82
C PRO A 53 -12.08 -70.65 -0.37
N PRO A 54 -11.29 -71.00 0.67
CA PRO A 54 -10.33 -70.12 1.38
C PRO A 54 -9.15 -69.53 0.57
N ARG A 55 -9.12 -69.65 -0.76
CA ARG A 55 -7.92 -69.44 -1.59
C ARG A 55 -7.62 -67.99 -2.00
N ASP A 56 -8.57 -67.06 -1.86
CA ASP A 56 -8.39 -65.67 -2.32
C ASP A 56 -8.28 -64.64 -1.19
N TRP A 57 -8.27 -65.06 0.08
CA TRP A 57 -8.10 -64.16 1.22
C TRP A 57 -6.73 -63.46 1.19
N ASP A 58 -5.66 -64.19 0.87
CA ASP A 58 -4.32 -63.60 0.77
C ASP A 58 -4.26 -62.52 -0.33
N ARG A 59 -4.97 -62.75 -1.45
CA ARG A 59 -5.05 -61.78 -2.54
C ARG A 59 -5.86 -60.54 -2.15
N LEU A 60 -6.97 -60.71 -1.43
CA LEU A 60 -7.77 -59.59 -0.91
C LEU A 60 -6.99 -58.81 0.16
N ILE A 61 -6.31 -59.49 1.07
CA ILE A 61 -5.46 -58.88 2.10
C ILE A 61 -4.34 -58.07 1.43
N ALA A 62 -3.68 -58.62 0.40
CA ALA A 62 -2.68 -57.90 -0.38
C ALA A 62 -3.26 -56.66 -1.09
N GLN A 63 -4.50 -56.74 -1.61
CA GLN A 63 -5.20 -55.60 -2.22
C GLN A 63 -5.52 -54.51 -1.20
N VAL A 64 -6.04 -54.88 -0.02
CA VAL A 64 -6.35 -53.94 1.07
C VAL A 64 -5.07 -53.28 1.60
N GLN A 65 -3.99 -54.05 1.80
CA GLN A 65 -2.69 -53.51 2.23
C GLN A 65 -2.11 -52.55 1.19
N THR A 66 -2.20 -52.89 -0.09
CA THR A 66 -1.75 -52.01 -1.18
C THR A 66 -2.59 -50.73 -1.25
N ALA A 67 -3.91 -50.83 -1.11
CA ALA A 67 -4.79 -49.68 -1.07
C ALA A 67 -4.55 -48.79 0.15
N ALA A 68 -4.35 -49.37 1.34
CA ALA A 68 -3.97 -48.65 2.55
C ALA A 68 -2.68 -47.84 2.34
N ARG A 69 -1.64 -48.48 1.79
CA ARG A 69 -0.38 -47.80 1.49
C ARG A 69 -0.55 -46.64 0.50
N ILE A 70 -1.34 -46.82 -0.56
CA ILE A 70 -1.59 -45.76 -1.55
C ILE A 70 -2.33 -44.57 -0.93
N VAL A 71 -3.32 -44.83 -0.07
CA VAL A 71 -4.05 -43.78 0.64
C VAL A 71 -3.13 -43.04 1.60
N GLU A 72 -2.27 -43.75 2.36
CA GLU A 72 -1.28 -43.12 3.23
C GLU A 72 -0.28 -42.24 2.46
N GLU A 73 0.23 -42.72 1.33
CA GLU A 73 1.14 -41.98 0.44
C GLU A 73 0.44 -40.74 -0.14
N THR A 74 -0.83 -40.86 -0.54
CA THR A 74 -1.64 -39.76 -1.05
C THR A 74 -1.93 -38.71 0.03
N ASP A 75 -2.31 -39.13 1.23
CA ASP A 75 -2.52 -38.25 2.38
C ASP A 75 -1.23 -37.51 2.78
N ALA A 76 -0.08 -38.19 2.72
CA ALA A 76 1.21 -37.56 2.95
C ALA A 76 1.52 -36.49 1.89
N GLU A 77 1.22 -36.74 0.62
CA GLU A 77 1.39 -35.77 -0.47
C GLU A 77 0.42 -34.59 -0.35
N ILE A 78 -0.84 -34.82 0.00
CA ILE A 78 -1.81 -33.75 0.28
C ILE A 78 -1.30 -32.85 1.41
N ARG A 79 -0.84 -33.43 2.53
CA ARG A 79 -0.27 -32.66 3.64
C ARG A 79 0.95 -31.85 3.22
N ARG A 80 1.82 -32.40 2.37
CA ARG A 80 2.99 -31.68 1.82
C ARG A 80 2.55 -30.49 0.97
N ARG A 81 1.59 -30.69 0.06
CA ARG A 81 1.05 -29.61 -0.78
C ARG A 81 0.35 -28.54 0.03
N GLU A 82 -0.41 -28.91 1.05
CA GLU A 82 -1.01 -27.95 1.98
C GLU A 82 0.03 -27.12 2.72
N ALA A 83 1.11 -27.77 3.20
CA ALA A 83 2.21 -27.06 3.85
C ALA A 83 2.91 -26.09 2.89
N GLN A 84 3.13 -26.51 1.64
CA GLN A 84 3.68 -25.66 0.58
C GLN A 84 2.76 -24.48 0.28
N ALA A 85 1.46 -24.71 0.08
CA ALA A 85 0.47 -23.66 -0.18
C ALA A 85 0.42 -22.63 0.97
N ARG A 86 0.41 -23.10 2.22
CA ARG A 86 0.47 -22.22 3.41
C ARG A 86 1.77 -21.41 3.44
N SER A 87 2.89 -22.01 3.06
CA SER A 87 4.18 -21.30 2.97
C SER A 87 4.15 -20.20 1.91
N LEU A 88 3.62 -20.51 0.72
CA LEU A 88 3.47 -19.55 -0.37
C LEU A 88 2.55 -18.39 0.02
N LEU A 89 1.43 -18.68 0.68
CA LEU A 89 0.51 -17.64 1.17
C LEU A 89 1.18 -16.73 2.21
N ARG A 90 1.94 -17.29 3.15
CA ARG A 90 2.71 -16.48 4.12
C ARG A 90 3.76 -15.62 3.42
N SER A 91 4.47 -16.18 2.43
CA SER A 91 5.45 -15.42 1.65
C SER A 91 4.80 -14.31 0.84
N ALA A 92 3.65 -14.57 0.21
CA ALA A 92 2.90 -13.58 -0.53
C ALA A 92 2.41 -12.44 0.38
N HIS A 93 1.89 -12.77 1.56
CA HIS A 93 1.47 -11.78 2.54
C HIS A 93 2.64 -10.90 2.99
N LYS A 94 3.77 -11.52 3.35
CA LYS A 94 4.99 -10.77 3.70
C LYS A 94 5.44 -9.83 2.57
N ARG A 95 5.41 -10.29 1.31
CA ARG A 95 5.76 -9.46 0.16
C ARG A 95 4.80 -8.30 -0.06
N LEU A 96 3.50 -8.49 0.22
CA LEU A 96 2.51 -7.42 0.17
C LEU A 96 2.75 -6.39 1.27
N ASP A 97 3.07 -6.83 2.49
CA ASP A 97 3.41 -5.93 3.60
C ASP A 97 4.67 -5.11 3.28
N GLU A 98 5.73 -5.76 2.78
CA GLU A 98 6.95 -5.08 2.33
C GLU A 98 6.67 -4.09 1.18
N ALA A 99 5.81 -4.45 0.22
CA ALA A 99 5.43 -3.56 -0.87
C ALA A 99 4.64 -2.35 -0.34
N ARG A 100 3.72 -2.56 0.59
CA ARG A 100 2.95 -1.49 1.21
C ARG A 100 3.85 -0.51 1.96
N GLN A 101 4.79 -1.02 2.75
CA GLN A 101 5.76 -0.17 3.44
C GLN A 101 6.55 0.69 2.44
N ARG A 102 7.00 0.12 1.32
CA ARG A 102 7.71 0.89 0.28
C ARG A 102 6.85 1.97 -0.36
N ILE A 103 5.55 1.70 -0.54
CA ILE A 103 4.59 2.69 -1.05
C ILE A 103 4.44 3.82 -0.04
N ASP A 104 4.21 3.50 1.23
CA ASP A 104 4.04 4.50 2.29
C ASP A 104 5.29 5.41 2.40
N GLU A 105 6.49 4.81 2.36
CA GLU A 105 7.75 5.55 2.33
C GLU A 105 7.90 6.42 1.08
N ALA A 106 7.48 5.93 -0.09
CA ALA A 106 7.52 6.69 -1.33
C ALA A 106 6.54 7.86 -1.33
N GLU A 107 5.34 7.66 -0.80
CA GLU A 107 4.35 8.71 -0.63
C GLU A 107 4.82 9.78 0.36
N GLU A 108 5.42 9.40 1.48
CA GLU A 108 6.00 10.38 2.40
C GLU A 108 7.10 11.21 1.74
N ARG A 109 7.98 10.57 0.96
CA ARG A 109 9.01 11.31 0.20
C ARG A 109 8.37 12.26 -0.81
N ALA A 110 7.35 11.82 -1.54
CA ALA A 110 6.63 12.65 -2.49
C ALA A 110 5.97 13.86 -1.80
N ARG A 111 5.27 13.64 -0.68
CA ARG A 111 4.66 14.71 0.13
C ARG A 111 5.70 15.74 0.59
N ARG A 112 6.87 15.31 1.05
CA ARG A 112 7.96 16.22 1.46
C ARG A 112 8.51 17.04 0.29
N ILE A 113 8.65 16.43 -0.89
CA ILE A 113 9.11 17.11 -2.10
C ILE A 113 8.07 18.16 -2.54
N GLU A 114 6.79 17.79 -2.56
CA GLU A 114 5.67 18.67 -2.91
C GLU A 114 5.61 19.88 -1.97
N THR A 115 5.56 19.65 -0.65
CA THR A 115 5.57 20.76 0.33
C THR A 115 6.81 21.65 0.18
N GLY A 116 7.99 21.05 -0.10
CA GLY A 116 9.21 21.80 -0.34
C GLY A 116 9.21 22.57 -1.67
N ALA A 117 8.49 22.08 -2.69
CA ALA A 117 8.30 22.79 -3.95
C ALA A 117 7.34 23.97 -3.76
N ASP A 118 6.21 23.75 -3.09
CA ASP A 118 5.22 24.79 -2.80
C ASP A 118 5.83 25.94 -1.99
N ALA A 119 6.62 25.61 -0.96
CA ALA A 119 7.33 26.62 -0.17
C ALA A 119 8.32 27.45 -1.02
N ARG A 120 9.00 26.81 -1.97
CA ARG A 120 9.93 27.52 -2.88
C ARG A 120 9.19 28.41 -3.87
N VAL A 121 8.06 27.94 -4.40
CA VAL A 121 7.18 28.73 -5.29
C VAL A 121 6.65 29.94 -4.55
N ALA A 122 6.06 29.76 -3.36
CA ALA A 122 5.55 30.86 -2.54
C ALA A 122 6.64 31.89 -2.21
N ALA A 123 7.85 31.44 -1.86
CA ALA A 123 8.98 32.34 -1.61
C ALA A 123 9.45 33.08 -2.87
N ALA A 124 9.34 32.46 -4.05
CA ALA A 124 9.67 33.10 -5.31
C ALA A 124 8.62 34.14 -5.72
N GLU A 125 7.34 33.82 -5.54
CA GLU A 125 6.22 34.74 -5.78
C GLU A 125 6.30 35.98 -4.89
N GLU A 126 6.62 35.80 -3.61
CA GLU A 126 6.79 36.91 -2.68
C GLU A 126 7.95 37.82 -3.09
N ARG A 127 9.09 37.22 -3.48
CA ARG A 127 10.22 37.99 -4.03
C ARG A 127 9.85 38.74 -5.31
N ALA A 128 9.03 38.14 -6.17
CA ALA A 128 8.55 38.80 -7.39
C ALA A 128 7.65 40.00 -7.06
N ARG A 129 6.72 39.85 -6.11
CA ARG A 129 5.85 40.97 -5.64
C ARG A 129 6.66 42.12 -5.08
N GLN A 130 7.66 41.83 -4.24
CA GLN A 130 8.54 42.86 -3.68
C GLN A 130 9.32 43.60 -4.78
N ALA A 131 9.81 42.89 -5.79
CA ALA A 131 10.49 43.50 -6.94
C ALA A 131 9.54 44.38 -7.76
N GLU A 132 8.29 43.94 -7.98
CA GLU A 132 7.26 44.73 -8.66
C GLU A 132 6.88 46.00 -7.88
N ASP A 133 6.71 45.92 -6.57
CA ASP A 133 6.42 47.08 -5.72
C ASP A 133 7.57 48.08 -5.72
N ALA A 134 8.82 47.60 -5.68
CA ALA A 134 10.01 48.43 -5.80
C ALA A 134 10.09 49.11 -7.17
N ALA A 135 9.82 48.38 -8.26
CA ALA A 135 9.77 48.92 -9.61
C ALA A 135 8.67 49.98 -9.77
N ARG A 136 7.46 49.72 -9.24
CA ARG A 136 6.36 50.69 -9.22
C ARG A 136 6.73 51.95 -8.44
N SER A 137 7.38 51.81 -7.29
CA SER A 137 7.83 52.93 -6.47
C SER A 137 8.90 53.77 -7.18
N ALA A 138 9.85 53.12 -7.86
CA ALA A 138 10.87 53.79 -8.67
C ALA A 138 10.26 54.54 -9.85
N LEU A 139 9.31 53.93 -10.57
CA LEU A 139 8.57 54.57 -11.66
C LEU A 139 7.79 55.79 -11.15
N ALA A 140 7.09 55.68 -10.02
CA ALA A 140 6.36 56.79 -9.43
C ALA A 140 7.29 57.94 -9.00
N TRP A 141 8.49 57.64 -8.48
CA TRP A 141 9.50 58.64 -8.16
C TRP A 141 10.00 59.35 -9.43
N LEU A 142 10.33 58.58 -10.49
CA LEU A 142 10.76 59.15 -11.77
C LEU A 142 9.70 60.07 -12.37
N GLN A 143 8.43 59.68 -12.33
CA GLN A 143 7.32 60.51 -12.80
C GLN A 143 7.17 61.81 -12.00
N ARG A 144 7.44 61.78 -10.68
CA ARG A 144 7.47 63.01 -9.86
C ARG A 144 8.67 63.88 -10.20
N ALA A 145 9.85 63.30 -10.39
CA ALA A 145 11.09 64.02 -10.72
C ALA A 145 11.05 64.64 -12.13
N ASN A 146 10.43 63.95 -13.10
CA ASN A 146 10.22 64.44 -14.46
C ASN A 146 8.93 65.26 -14.63
N ARG A 147 8.16 65.49 -13.56
CA ARG A 147 7.01 66.41 -13.65
C ARG A 147 7.59 67.81 -13.91
N PRO A 148 7.30 68.44 -15.05
CA PRO A 148 7.77 69.80 -15.29
C PRO A 148 7.26 70.70 -14.16
N GLU A 149 8.08 71.66 -13.71
CA GLU A 149 7.71 72.69 -12.72
C GLU A 149 6.51 73.53 -13.22
N GLN A 150 5.31 72.97 -13.25
CA GLN A 150 4.07 73.70 -13.48
C GLN A 150 3.47 74.02 -12.13
N ALA A 151 4.08 75.03 -11.49
CA ALA A 151 3.45 76.04 -10.65
C ALA A 151 4.51 76.76 -9.78
N ARG A 152 5.59 77.27 -10.39
CA ARG A 152 6.17 78.50 -9.84
C ARG A 152 5.42 79.65 -10.50
N SER A 153 4.41 80.16 -9.78
CA SER A 153 3.73 81.40 -10.15
C SER A 153 4.78 82.49 -10.35
N PRO A 154 4.75 83.25 -11.46
CA PRO A 154 5.60 84.44 -11.61
C PRO A 154 4.97 85.57 -10.80
N ASP A 155 5.01 85.45 -9.47
CA ASP A 155 4.62 86.53 -8.57
C ASP A 155 5.36 86.36 -7.23
N GLU A 156 6.68 86.49 -7.28
CA GLU A 156 7.47 86.89 -6.10
C GLU A 156 8.07 88.27 -6.41
N PRO A 157 7.80 89.31 -5.60
CA PRO A 157 8.46 90.60 -5.77
C PRO A 157 9.96 90.44 -5.51
N ALA A 158 10.76 91.02 -6.41
CA ALA A 158 12.20 91.02 -6.34
C ALA A 158 12.71 91.34 -4.93
N VAL A 159 13.34 90.35 -4.28
CA VAL A 159 14.14 90.59 -3.08
C VAL A 159 15.35 91.42 -3.50
N VAL A 160 15.26 92.73 -3.24
CA VAL A 160 16.39 93.65 -3.34
C VAL A 160 17.40 93.23 -2.27
N ILE A 161 18.47 92.56 -2.69
CA ILE A 161 19.61 92.26 -1.83
C ILE A 161 20.39 93.56 -1.67
N PRO A 162 20.52 94.14 -0.45
CA PRO A 162 21.34 95.32 -0.25
C PRO A 162 22.82 94.99 -0.45
N PRO A 163 23.65 95.92 -0.98
CA PRO A 163 25.07 95.67 -1.21
C PRO A 163 25.81 95.44 0.12
N LEU A 164 26.63 94.39 0.16
CA LEU A 164 27.52 94.08 1.29
C LEU A 164 28.52 95.23 1.52
N PRO A 165 28.80 95.63 2.77
CA PRO A 165 29.82 96.63 3.07
C PRO A 165 31.24 96.09 2.77
N PRO A 166 32.19 96.98 2.44
CA PRO A 166 33.55 96.57 2.08
C PRO A 166 34.28 95.92 3.26
N VAL A 167 34.84 94.75 3.01
CA VAL A 167 35.71 94.02 3.95
C VAL A 167 37.01 94.82 4.12
N LEU A 168 37.20 95.42 5.28
CA LEU A 168 38.48 96.02 5.66
C LEU A 168 39.53 94.91 5.84
N ARG A 169 40.44 94.84 4.87
CA ARG A 169 41.64 94.01 4.88
C ARG A 169 42.56 94.51 6.00
N ARG A 170 42.61 93.83 7.15
CA ARG A 170 43.68 94.09 8.12
C ARG A 170 44.99 93.49 7.62
N VAL A 171 45.95 94.38 7.40
CA VAL A 171 47.37 94.12 7.31
C VAL A 171 47.93 94.18 8.74
N ALA A 172 48.94 93.33 9.00
CA ALA A 172 49.71 93.10 10.23
C ALA A 172 49.13 92.06 11.19
#